data_AF-A0A4R8JH07-F1
#
_entry.id   AF-A0A4R8JH07-F1
#
_cell.length_a   1.000
_cell.length_b   1.000
_cell.length_c   1.000
_cell.angle_alpha   90.00
_cell.angle_beta   90.00
_cell.angle_gamma   90.00
#
_symmetry.space_group_name_H-M   'P 1'
#
loop_
_entity.id
_entity.type
_entity.pdbx_description
1 polymer ?
#
loop_
_entity_poly.entity_id
_entity_poly.type
_entity_poly.pdbx_seq_one_letter_code
_entity_poly.pdbx_strand_id
1 'polypeptide(L)'
;MNIEQVTALALADDHDLQERVWLEASEAWQREPRELRAAITGTEIDASRSHLARFVGLDAYAAAGGYIRRDLFSDAENAGYIADPDLLHRLAAERLVAASQEVAAEGWGWVETRTKRDYGEVMAYGRLPSFSRELTADEQAELDALIVKRDEADAKLNGCEDGEVVEDDERREQLEQQAYALSDQVDAFGERLETWADDDMKLGGVFITIDQEGELNIERGLVKREDVARVYPEEGANDGEGDMTATVPQAKEKPVHSEKLCRRLTAHRTAAVQAELSRRPVVALAALMNRVIPTVFDERYHFAYAGSAVKIDAHKSRDSLVREADDMESSVAFEQIEADRAKWVKLLPKKVDDLLPWLLNQETDVMASLFAFCVAATLDGISATDSAHPISALADVMQIDMAFYWKPTQQSYLNHVSKARIIDVVSEAVSLESAAELQGMKKGDAAAAAELRMAESGWLPEVLRNRAMSETKRGKTR
;
A
#
# COMPACT_ATOMS: atom_id res chain seq x y z
N MET A 1 48.59 -8.07 -36.24
CA MET A 1 47.24 -8.62 -36.41
C MET A 1 47.19 -9.97 -35.72
N ASN A 2 46.33 -10.14 -34.72
CA ASN A 2 46.11 -11.41 -34.01
C ASN A 2 44.82 -12.09 -34.53
N ILE A 3 44.54 -13.32 -34.09
CA ILE A 3 43.38 -14.09 -34.58
C ILE A 3 42.05 -13.38 -34.31
N GLU A 4 41.88 -12.79 -33.14
CA GLU A 4 40.65 -12.09 -32.76
C GLU A 4 40.40 -10.84 -33.62
N GLN A 5 41.47 -10.15 -34.05
CA GLN A 5 41.40 -9.02 -34.98
C GLN A 5 40.99 -9.46 -36.39
N VAL A 6 41.52 -10.60 -36.86
CA VAL A 6 41.11 -11.17 -38.17
C VAL A 6 39.66 -11.62 -38.13
N THR A 7 39.26 -12.28 -37.05
CA THR A 7 37.87 -12.69 -36.82
C THR A 7 36.92 -11.49 -36.81
N ALA A 8 37.30 -10.38 -36.16
CA ALA A 8 36.49 -9.16 -36.17
C ALA A 8 36.37 -8.53 -37.58
N LEU A 9 37.45 -8.53 -38.37
CA LEU A 9 37.44 -8.01 -39.74
C LEU A 9 36.64 -8.89 -40.71
N ALA A 10 36.57 -10.20 -40.47
CA ALA A 10 35.79 -11.14 -41.27
C ALA A 10 34.27 -10.88 -41.22
N LEU A 11 33.82 -9.97 -40.36
CA LEU A 11 32.45 -9.47 -40.29
C LEU A 11 32.07 -8.58 -41.49
N ALA A 12 33.05 -7.96 -42.15
CA ALA A 12 32.85 -7.18 -43.37
C ALA A 12 32.79 -8.11 -44.60
N ASP A 13 31.77 -7.94 -45.44
CA ASP A 13 31.55 -8.79 -46.64
C ASP A 13 32.48 -8.47 -47.81
N ASP A 14 33.17 -7.31 -47.78
CA ASP A 14 34.09 -6.89 -48.83
C ASP A 14 35.47 -6.52 -48.28
N HIS A 15 36.49 -6.75 -49.12
CA HIS A 15 37.88 -6.59 -48.75
C HIS A 15 38.29 -5.11 -48.61
N ASP A 16 37.67 -4.22 -49.37
CA ASP A 16 37.99 -2.78 -49.35
C ASP A 16 37.59 -2.13 -48.02
N LEU A 17 36.48 -2.57 -47.42
CA LEU A 17 36.04 -2.18 -46.09
C LEU A 17 36.97 -2.72 -44.99
N GLN A 18 37.43 -3.97 -45.12
CA GLN A 18 38.40 -4.57 -44.19
C GLN A 18 39.71 -3.77 -44.19
N GLU A 19 40.25 -3.45 -45.36
CA GLU A 19 41.47 -2.64 -45.49
C GLU A 19 41.27 -1.23 -44.92
N ARG A 20 40.14 -0.58 -45.24
CA ARG A 20 39.84 0.76 -44.75
C ARG A 20 39.76 0.82 -43.24
N VAL A 21 38.95 -0.04 -42.62
CA VAL A 21 38.78 -0.11 -41.16
C VAL A 21 40.13 -0.38 -40.46
N TRP A 22 40.96 -1.27 -41.04
CA TRP A 22 42.27 -1.59 -40.48
C TRP A 22 43.30 -0.44 -40.61
N LEU A 23 43.30 0.27 -41.74
CA LEU A 23 44.22 1.38 -42.01
C LEU A 23 43.84 2.65 -41.25
N GLU A 24 42.56 2.91 -41.06
CA GLU A 24 42.04 4.05 -40.29
C GLU A 24 42.25 3.87 -38.77
N ALA A 25 42.32 2.62 -38.28
CA ALA A 25 42.73 2.29 -36.92
C ALA A 25 44.26 2.48 -36.74
N SER A 26 44.68 3.72 -36.51
CA SER A 26 46.10 4.09 -36.36
C SER A 26 46.70 3.66 -35.02
N GLU A 27 45.90 3.67 -33.96
CA GLU A 27 46.33 3.37 -32.59
C GLU A 27 46.07 1.91 -32.20
N ALA A 28 46.86 1.38 -31.25
CA ALA A 28 46.75 -0.02 -30.82
C ALA A 28 45.37 -0.37 -30.22
N TRP A 29 44.75 0.55 -29.48
CA TRP A 29 43.44 0.37 -28.88
C TRP A 29 42.30 0.38 -29.92
N GLN A 30 42.44 1.14 -31.02
CA GLN A 30 41.48 1.14 -32.14
C GLN A 30 41.46 -0.17 -32.92
N ARG A 31 42.54 -0.95 -32.81
CA ARG A 31 42.65 -2.30 -33.37
C ARG A 31 42.15 -3.37 -32.42
N GLU A 32 41.56 -3.03 -31.28
CA GLU A 32 40.91 -4.03 -30.44
C GLU A 32 39.71 -4.63 -31.18
N PRO A 33 39.44 -5.95 -31.05
CA PRO A 33 38.34 -6.61 -31.77
C PRO A 33 36.97 -5.95 -31.58
N ARG A 34 36.73 -5.32 -30.42
CA ARG A 34 35.49 -4.56 -30.14
C ARG A 34 35.37 -3.31 -31.03
N GLU A 35 36.46 -2.55 -31.16
CA GLU A 35 36.50 -1.32 -31.95
C GLU A 35 36.43 -1.61 -33.46
N LEU A 36 37.09 -2.69 -33.91
CA LEU A 36 36.99 -3.14 -35.31
C LEU A 36 35.57 -3.56 -35.68
N ARG A 37 34.87 -4.32 -34.83
CA ARG A 37 33.46 -4.66 -35.06
C ARG A 37 32.59 -3.40 -35.08
N ALA A 38 32.77 -2.48 -34.14
CA ALA A 38 32.02 -1.23 -34.07
C ALA A 38 32.23 -0.34 -35.32
N ALA A 39 33.44 -0.33 -35.90
CA ALA A 39 33.71 0.40 -37.13
C ALA A 39 33.02 -0.21 -38.37
N ILE A 40 32.82 -1.54 -38.39
CA ILE A 40 32.10 -2.24 -39.46
C ILE A 40 30.59 -2.08 -39.31
N THR A 41 30.06 -2.17 -38.08
CA THR A 41 28.62 -2.24 -37.81
C THR A 41 28.05 -0.95 -37.24
N GLY A 42 28.77 0.17 -37.33
CA GLY A 42 28.41 1.42 -36.65
C GLY A 42 27.02 1.99 -37.00
N THR A 43 26.44 1.63 -38.15
CA THR A 43 25.07 2.00 -38.56
C THR A 43 24.06 0.86 -38.42
N GLU A 44 24.51 -0.34 -38.06
CA GLU A 44 23.71 -1.55 -37.93
C GLU A 44 23.33 -1.79 -36.46
N ILE A 45 22.18 -2.41 -36.21
CA ILE A 45 21.72 -2.74 -34.86
C ILE A 45 22.18 -4.15 -34.50
N ASP A 46 22.91 -4.29 -33.39
CA ASP A 46 23.21 -5.61 -32.81
C ASP A 46 21.90 -6.29 -32.36
N ALA A 47 21.51 -7.35 -33.06
CA ALA A 47 20.27 -8.07 -32.81
C ALA A 47 20.21 -8.65 -31.40
N SER A 48 21.36 -9.07 -30.85
CA SER A 48 21.44 -9.67 -29.51
C SER A 48 21.11 -8.68 -28.40
N ARG A 49 21.24 -7.37 -28.66
CA ARG A 49 21.00 -6.27 -27.70
C ARG A 49 19.74 -5.47 -27.99
N SER A 50 19.03 -5.78 -29.07
CA SER A 50 17.84 -5.04 -29.49
C SER A 50 16.57 -5.77 -29.06
N HIS A 51 15.86 -5.20 -28.09
CA HIS A 51 14.55 -5.70 -27.69
C HIS A 51 13.54 -5.72 -28.85
N LEU A 52 13.68 -4.81 -29.83
CA LEU A 52 12.85 -4.81 -31.05
C LEU A 52 13.17 -5.98 -31.97
N ALA A 53 14.45 -6.37 -32.07
CA ALA A 53 14.86 -7.54 -32.85
C ALA A 53 14.31 -8.83 -32.24
N ARG A 54 14.26 -8.91 -30.90
CA ARG A 54 13.64 -10.02 -30.17
C ARG A 54 12.11 -10.06 -30.38
N PHE A 55 11.44 -8.92 -30.21
CA PHE A 55 9.99 -8.79 -30.38
C PHE A 55 9.52 -9.10 -31.82
N VAL A 56 10.25 -8.64 -32.84
CA VAL A 56 9.93 -8.93 -34.24
C VAL A 56 10.38 -10.33 -34.64
N GLY A 57 11.52 -10.79 -34.12
CA GLY A 57 12.18 -12.02 -34.53
C GLY A 57 12.95 -11.87 -35.84
N LEU A 58 14.14 -12.45 -35.89
CA LEU A 58 15.06 -12.33 -37.04
C LEU A 58 14.50 -12.95 -38.32
N ASP A 59 13.77 -14.07 -38.22
CA ASP A 59 13.17 -14.72 -39.38
C ASP A 59 12.08 -13.86 -40.03
N ALA A 60 11.27 -13.16 -39.21
CA ALA A 60 10.25 -12.25 -39.72
C ALA A 60 10.86 -11.02 -40.38
N TYR A 61 11.94 -10.46 -39.79
CA TYR A 61 12.69 -9.36 -40.38
C TYR A 61 13.33 -9.77 -41.73
N ALA A 62 13.93 -10.96 -41.81
CA ALA A 62 14.49 -11.49 -43.05
C ALA A 62 13.40 -11.76 -44.11
N ALA A 63 12.26 -12.32 -43.71
CA ALA A 63 11.12 -12.57 -44.60
C ALA A 63 10.53 -11.27 -45.18
N ALA A 64 10.62 -10.16 -44.45
CA ALA A 64 10.25 -8.83 -44.92
C ALA A 64 11.29 -8.18 -45.86
N GLY A 65 12.37 -8.90 -46.21
CA GLY A 65 13.44 -8.43 -47.09
C GLY A 65 14.60 -7.75 -46.36
N GLY A 66 14.64 -7.81 -45.02
CA GLY A 66 15.71 -7.24 -44.22
C GLY A 66 17.02 -8.02 -44.32
N TYR A 67 18.13 -7.32 -44.50
CA TYR A 67 19.46 -7.93 -44.49
C TYR A 67 20.01 -8.05 -43.06
N ILE A 68 20.52 -9.23 -42.72
CA ILE A 68 21.17 -9.55 -41.44
C ILE A 68 22.60 -9.96 -41.73
N ARG A 69 23.56 -9.16 -41.27
CA ARG A 69 24.98 -9.50 -41.28
C ARG A 69 25.26 -10.48 -40.15
N ARG A 70 25.67 -11.70 -40.46
CA ARG A 70 25.95 -12.74 -39.46
C ARG A 70 27.45 -12.82 -39.18
N ASP A 71 27.83 -12.81 -37.90
CA ASP A 71 29.20 -13.10 -37.50
C ASP A 71 29.41 -14.62 -37.57
N LEU A 72 30.25 -15.07 -38.51
CA LEU A 72 30.56 -16.48 -38.74
C LEU A 72 31.24 -17.17 -37.56
N PHE A 73 31.78 -16.38 -36.61
CA PHE A 73 32.51 -16.88 -35.45
C PHE A 73 31.77 -16.65 -34.14
N SER A 74 30.48 -16.29 -34.19
CA SER A 74 29.63 -16.15 -33.01
C SER A 74 28.73 -17.37 -32.85
N ASP A 75 28.80 -18.01 -31.69
CA ASP A 75 27.92 -19.12 -31.29
C ASP A 75 26.69 -18.62 -30.49
N ALA A 76 26.48 -17.31 -30.38
CA ALA A 76 25.39 -16.74 -29.61
C ALA A 76 24.04 -16.93 -30.33
N GLU A 77 23.00 -17.29 -29.57
CA GLU A 77 21.63 -17.31 -30.06
C GLU A 77 21.21 -15.89 -30.47
N ASN A 78 20.67 -15.74 -31.68
CA ASN A 78 20.40 -14.44 -32.32
C ASN A 78 21.64 -13.57 -32.66
N ALA A 79 22.81 -14.18 -32.89
CA ALA A 79 23.98 -13.47 -33.40
C ALA A 79 23.73 -12.83 -34.78
N GLY A 80 23.89 -11.51 -34.89
CA GLY A 80 23.84 -10.79 -36.15
C GLY A 80 23.58 -9.29 -36.00
N TYR A 81 23.84 -8.54 -37.08
CA TYR A 81 23.64 -7.11 -37.15
C TYR A 81 22.57 -6.78 -38.21
N ILE A 82 21.57 -6.01 -37.79
CA ILE A 82 20.42 -5.59 -38.58
C ILE A 82 20.81 -4.33 -39.34
N ALA A 83 20.82 -4.42 -40.67
CA ALA A 83 21.28 -3.32 -41.52
C ALA A 83 20.24 -2.22 -41.78
N ASP A 84 18.93 -2.54 -41.65
CA ASP A 84 17.84 -1.58 -41.86
C ASP A 84 17.04 -1.38 -40.56
N PRO A 85 17.44 -0.39 -39.73
CA PRO A 85 16.70 0.02 -38.55
C PRO A 85 15.26 0.43 -38.84
N ASP A 86 15.01 1.10 -39.97
CA ASP A 86 13.69 1.65 -40.30
C ASP A 86 12.70 0.53 -40.61
N LEU A 87 13.13 -0.52 -41.30
CA LEU A 87 12.34 -1.73 -41.51
C LEU A 87 12.03 -2.42 -40.18
N LEU A 88 13.01 -2.56 -39.28
CA LEU A 88 12.78 -3.17 -37.96
C LEU A 88 11.74 -2.38 -37.16
N HIS A 89 11.86 -1.06 -37.10
CA HIS A 89 10.90 -0.19 -36.40
C HIS A 89 9.49 -0.29 -37.00
N ARG A 90 9.39 -0.39 -38.34
CA ARG A 90 8.10 -0.56 -39.02
C ARG A 90 7.43 -1.88 -38.65
N LEU A 91 8.16 -3.00 -38.69
CA LEU A 91 7.63 -4.31 -38.32
C LEU A 91 7.21 -4.36 -36.84
N ALA A 92 7.99 -3.75 -35.96
CA ALA A 92 7.62 -3.63 -34.55
C ALA A 92 6.33 -2.82 -34.37
N ALA A 93 6.18 -1.70 -35.09
CA ALA A 93 4.96 -0.90 -35.06
C ALA A 93 3.74 -1.67 -35.60
N GLU A 94 3.89 -2.42 -36.69
CA GLU A 94 2.82 -3.26 -37.24
C GLU A 94 2.36 -4.34 -36.24
N ARG A 95 3.31 -5.00 -35.55
CA ARG A 95 2.98 -5.96 -34.48
C ARG A 95 2.30 -5.31 -33.28
N LEU A 96 2.77 -4.14 -32.85
CA LEU A 96 2.12 -3.38 -31.77
C LEU A 96 0.69 -2.97 -32.15
N VAL A 97 0.45 -2.58 -33.40
CA VAL A 97 -0.90 -2.29 -33.90
C VAL A 97 -1.78 -3.54 -33.84
N ALA A 98 -1.29 -4.70 -34.25
CA ALA A 98 -2.04 -5.95 -34.13
C ALA A 98 -2.41 -6.26 -32.67
N ALA A 99 -1.44 -6.19 -31.75
CA ALA A 99 -1.67 -6.38 -30.32
C ALA A 99 -2.67 -5.36 -29.74
N SER A 100 -2.61 -4.10 -30.19
CA SER A 100 -3.56 -3.07 -29.75
C SER A 100 -5.00 -3.36 -30.17
N GLN A 101 -5.20 -4.00 -31.34
CA GLN A 101 -6.52 -4.37 -31.82
C GLN A 101 -7.11 -5.54 -31.02
N GLU A 102 -6.27 -6.51 -30.63
CA GLU A 102 -6.68 -7.61 -29.76
C GLU A 102 -7.12 -7.09 -28.39
N VAL A 103 -6.33 -6.20 -27.78
CA VAL A 103 -6.66 -5.59 -26.48
C VAL A 103 -7.87 -4.66 -26.58
N ALA A 104 -8.03 -3.92 -27.68
CA ALA A 104 -9.20 -3.05 -27.86
C ALA A 104 -10.52 -3.84 -27.86
N ALA A 105 -10.51 -5.12 -28.25
CA ALA A 105 -11.68 -5.98 -28.18
C ALA A 105 -12.15 -6.28 -26.74
N GLU A 106 -11.33 -6.00 -25.72
CA GLU A 106 -11.69 -6.09 -24.30
C GLU A 106 -12.67 -4.99 -23.86
N GLY A 107 -12.85 -3.90 -24.65
CA GLY A 107 -13.82 -2.84 -24.36
C GLY A 107 -13.25 -1.55 -23.78
N TRP A 108 -11.93 -1.39 -23.80
CA TRP A 108 -11.23 -0.19 -23.33
C TRP A 108 -11.55 1.06 -24.16
N GLY A 109 -11.69 2.20 -23.51
CA GLY A 109 -11.97 3.49 -24.17
C GLY A 109 -10.84 3.97 -25.09
N TRP A 110 -9.60 3.57 -24.80
CA TRP A 110 -8.44 3.82 -25.65
C TRP A 110 -7.34 2.76 -25.44
N VAL A 111 -6.50 2.58 -26.45
CA VAL A 111 -5.28 1.75 -26.38
C VAL A 111 -4.15 2.55 -27.02
N GLU A 112 -3.05 2.72 -26.28
CA GLU A 112 -1.84 3.38 -26.77
C GLU A 112 -0.66 2.41 -26.77
N THR A 113 0.21 2.54 -27.76
CA THR A 113 1.39 1.68 -27.92
C THR A 113 2.67 2.53 -27.95
N ARG A 114 3.74 2.07 -27.31
CA ARG A 114 5.10 2.61 -27.50
C ARG A 114 6.09 1.46 -27.66
N THR A 115 7.16 1.68 -28.40
CA THR A 115 8.25 0.70 -28.52
C THR A 115 9.06 0.58 -27.23
N LYS A 116 9.06 1.61 -26.38
CA LYS A 116 9.76 1.65 -25.09
C LYS A 116 8.89 2.37 -24.07
N ARG A 117 8.93 1.90 -22.83
CA ARG A 117 8.23 2.54 -21.71
C ARG A 117 8.90 3.87 -21.33
N ASP A 118 8.09 4.93 -21.27
CA ASP A 118 8.43 6.18 -20.62
C ASP A 118 7.70 6.25 -19.27
N TYR A 119 8.48 6.18 -18.18
CA TYR A 119 7.93 6.22 -16.82
C TYR A 119 7.17 7.52 -16.52
N GLY A 120 7.62 8.66 -17.05
CA GLY A 120 6.96 9.94 -16.82
C GLY A 120 5.63 10.05 -17.54
N GLU A 121 5.52 9.46 -18.73
CA GLU A 121 4.28 9.40 -19.51
C GLU A 121 3.23 8.55 -18.79
N VAL A 122 3.60 7.33 -18.36
CA VAL A 122 2.67 6.41 -17.67
C VAL A 122 2.21 6.99 -16.33
N MET A 123 3.11 7.64 -15.57
CA MET A 123 2.79 8.25 -14.28
C MET A 123 1.90 9.50 -14.38
N ALA A 124 1.73 10.07 -15.56
CA ALA A 124 0.82 11.20 -15.77
C ALA A 124 -0.66 10.78 -15.83
N TYR A 125 -0.94 9.49 -16.03
CA TYR A 125 -2.27 8.92 -15.99
C TYR A 125 -2.68 8.57 -14.56
N GLY A 126 -3.97 8.71 -14.24
CA GLY A 126 -4.54 8.10 -13.04
C GLY A 126 -4.76 6.60 -13.25
N ARG A 127 -5.19 5.89 -12.20
CA ARG A 127 -5.62 4.49 -12.30
C ARG A 127 -7.13 4.37 -12.07
N LEU A 128 -7.76 3.42 -12.74
CA LEU A 128 -9.14 3.02 -12.47
C LEU A 128 -9.19 2.09 -11.25
N PRO A 129 -10.29 2.10 -10.48
CA PRO A 129 -10.49 1.14 -9.41
C PRO A 129 -10.65 -0.27 -10.01
N SER A 130 -9.75 -1.17 -9.65
CA SER A 130 -9.84 -2.58 -10.02
C SER A 130 -10.39 -3.43 -8.88
N PHE A 131 -10.92 -4.60 -9.22
CA PHE A 131 -11.31 -5.64 -8.28
C PHE A 131 -10.95 -7.02 -8.83
N SER A 132 -10.81 -7.99 -7.94
CA SER A 132 -10.57 -9.37 -8.33
C SER A 132 -11.90 -10.05 -8.64
N ARG A 133 -12.05 -10.63 -9.83
CA ARG A 133 -13.21 -11.45 -10.19
C ARG A 133 -13.13 -12.82 -9.53
N GLU A 134 -14.26 -13.51 -9.46
CA GLU A 134 -14.29 -14.90 -9.02
C GLU A 134 -13.60 -15.82 -10.04
N LEU A 135 -12.88 -16.81 -9.52
CA LEU A 135 -12.28 -17.89 -10.32
C LEU A 135 -13.38 -18.75 -10.93
N THR A 136 -13.20 -19.10 -12.20
CA THR A 136 -14.00 -20.18 -12.80
C THR A 136 -13.56 -21.54 -12.25
N ALA A 137 -14.40 -22.57 -12.42
CA ALA A 137 -14.08 -23.92 -11.94
C ALA A 137 -12.80 -24.49 -12.57
N ASP A 138 -12.55 -24.20 -13.85
CA ASP A 138 -11.35 -24.65 -14.57
C ASP A 138 -10.10 -23.92 -14.07
N GLU A 139 -10.20 -22.61 -13.83
CA GLU A 139 -9.11 -21.79 -13.28
C GLU A 139 -8.80 -22.16 -11.82
N GLN A 140 -9.81 -22.49 -11.02
CA GLN A 140 -9.61 -23.00 -9.67
C GLN A 140 -8.83 -24.32 -9.70
N ALA A 141 -9.19 -25.25 -10.61
CA ALA A 141 -8.48 -26.51 -10.76
C ALA A 141 -7.03 -26.32 -11.24
N GLU A 142 -6.78 -25.34 -12.10
CA GLU A 142 -5.43 -24.93 -12.54
C GLU A 142 -4.61 -24.38 -11.36
N LEU A 143 -5.18 -23.45 -10.57
CA LEU A 143 -4.54 -22.87 -9.39
C LEU A 143 -4.22 -23.94 -8.34
N ASP A 144 -5.18 -24.82 -8.03
CA ASP A 144 -4.98 -25.92 -7.09
C ASP A 144 -3.83 -26.84 -7.54
N ALA A 145 -3.76 -27.15 -8.84
CA ALA A 145 -2.67 -27.95 -9.40
C ALA A 145 -1.31 -27.25 -9.34
N LEU A 146 -1.26 -25.93 -9.51
CA LEU A 146 -0.03 -25.13 -9.37
C LEU A 146 0.44 -25.08 -7.92
N ILE A 147 -0.47 -24.87 -6.97
CA ILE A 147 -0.18 -24.88 -5.53
C ILE A 147 0.42 -26.22 -5.12
N VAL A 148 -0.17 -27.34 -5.56
CA VAL A 148 0.37 -28.68 -5.27
C VAL A 148 1.80 -28.84 -5.81
N LYS A 149 2.07 -28.37 -7.03
CA LYS A 149 3.42 -28.44 -7.62
C LYS A 149 4.44 -27.59 -6.86
N ARG A 150 4.05 -26.38 -6.43
CA ARG A 150 4.89 -25.49 -5.62
C ARG A 150 5.23 -26.15 -4.28
N ASP A 151 4.22 -26.63 -3.56
CA ASP A 151 4.40 -27.26 -2.26
C ASP A 151 5.29 -28.53 -2.36
N GLU A 152 5.16 -29.30 -3.45
CA GLU A 152 6.06 -30.41 -3.75
C GLU A 152 7.51 -29.97 -4.04
N ALA A 153 7.72 -28.81 -4.67
CA ALA A 153 9.04 -28.26 -4.94
C ALA A 153 9.69 -27.74 -3.64
N ASP A 154 8.94 -27.00 -2.82
CA ASP A 154 9.39 -26.50 -1.52
C ASP A 154 9.73 -27.65 -0.55
N ALA A 155 8.92 -28.71 -0.54
CA ALA A 155 9.20 -29.89 0.28
C ALA A 155 10.50 -30.61 -0.14
N LYS A 156 10.80 -30.67 -1.45
CA LYS A 156 12.06 -31.21 -1.96
C LYS A 156 13.25 -30.33 -1.57
N LEU A 157 13.09 -29.01 -1.65
CA LEU A 157 14.13 -28.04 -1.28
C LEU A 157 14.47 -28.14 0.22
N ASN A 158 13.46 -28.14 1.08
CA ASN A 158 13.63 -28.29 2.54
C ASN A 158 14.24 -29.66 2.91
N GLY A 159 13.87 -30.72 2.18
CA GLY A 159 14.45 -32.06 2.38
C GLY A 159 15.94 -32.17 2.02
N CYS A 160 16.45 -31.27 1.17
CA CYS A 160 17.87 -31.18 0.82
C CYS A 160 18.70 -30.43 1.87
N GLU A 161 18.10 -29.79 2.88
CA GLU A 161 18.83 -29.11 3.97
C GLU A 161 19.20 -30.04 5.14
N ASP A 162 18.46 -31.14 5.33
CA ASP A 162 18.62 -32.09 6.45
C ASP A 162 19.58 -33.27 6.16
N GLY A 163 20.13 -33.37 4.94
CA GLY A 163 21.03 -34.46 4.54
C GLY A 163 22.52 -34.14 4.72
N GLU A 164 23.27 -34.99 5.45
CA GLU A 164 24.74 -34.94 5.59
C GLU A 164 25.51 -35.28 4.30
N VAL A 165 25.02 -34.87 3.12
CA VAL A 165 25.69 -35.09 1.84
C VAL A 165 25.80 -33.75 1.14
N VAL A 166 26.98 -33.44 0.61
CA VAL A 166 27.21 -32.41 -0.39
C VAL A 166 26.45 -32.84 -1.65
N GLU A 167 25.13 -32.67 -1.66
CA GLU A 167 24.32 -32.81 -2.86
C GLU A 167 24.65 -31.64 -3.79
N ASP A 168 24.94 -31.99 -5.04
CA ASP A 168 25.25 -31.16 -6.21
C ASP A 168 24.59 -29.77 -6.14
N ASP A 169 25.38 -28.71 -5.89
CA ASP A 169 24.90 -27.32 -5.79
C ASP A 169 24.04 -26.94 -7.01
N GLU A 170 24.36 -27.47 -8.20
CA GLU A 170 23.61 -27.28 -9.44
C GLU A 170 22.16 -27.82 -9.36
N ARG A 171 21.96 -28.94 -8.64
CA ARG A 171 20.62 -29.54 -8.46
C ARG A 171 19.78 -28.74 -7.47
N ARG A 172 20.40 -28.20 -6.42
CA ARG A 172 19.72 -27.31 -5.47
C ARG A 172 19.30 -26.01 -6.17
N GLU A 173 20.20 -25.40 -6.94
CA GLU A 173 19.90 -24.19 -7.71
C GLU A 173 18.75 -24.40 -8.70
N GLN A 174 18.70 -25.55 -9.39
CA GLN A 174 17.57 -25.90 -10.26
C GLN A 174 16.24 -26.03 -9.51
N LEU A 175 16.25 -26.62 -8.31
CA LEU A 175 15.06 -26.75 -7.46
C LEU A 175 14.59 -25.40 -6.93
N GLU A 176 15.50 -24.52 -6.51
CA GLU A 176 15.20 -23.15 -6.10
C GLU A 176 14.57 -22.37 -7.25
N GLN A 177 15.19 -22.38 -8.43
CA GLN A 177 14.64 -21.73 -9.64
C GLN A 177 13.25 -22.27 -9.98
N GLN A 178 13.03 -23.58 -9.86
CA GLN A 178 11.73 -24.19 -10.10
C GLN A 178 10.68 -23.76 -9.06
N ALA A 179 11.05 -23.70 -7.77
CA ALA A 179 10.16 -23.26 -6.70
C ALA A 179 9.77 -21.78 -6.87
N TYR A 180 10.74 -20.91 -7.17
CA TYR A 180 10.48 -19.50 -7.49
C TYR A 180 9.55 -19.36 -8.70
N ALA A 181 9.83 -20.04 -9.80
CA ALA A 181 9.00 -19.97 -11.00
C ALA A 181 7.55 -20.47 -10.77
N LEU A 182 7.35 -21.45 -9.88
CA LEU A 182 6.02 -21.92 -9.50
C LEU A 182 5.31 -20.95 -8.56
N SER A 183 6.04 -20.31 -7.64
CA SER A 183 5.49 -19.25 -6.79
C SER A 183 5.02 -18.07 -7.64
N ASP A 184 5.85 -17.62 -8.59
CA ASP A 184 5.52 -16.53 -9.50
C ASP A 184 4.26 -16.86 -10.33
N GLN A 185 4.09 -18.12 -10.77
CA GLN A 185 2.88 -18.56 -11.47
C GLN A 185 1.62 -18.54 -10.59
N VAL A 186 1.75 -18.84 -9.30
CA VAL A 186 0.65 -18.74 -8.32
C VAL A 186 0.30 -17.27 -8.05
N ASP A 187 1.30 -16.40 -7.95
CA ASP A 187 1.10 -14.97 -7.72
C ASP A 187 0.47 -14.29 -8.96
N ALA A 188 0.92 -14.66 -10.17
CA ALA A 188 0.37 -14.21 -11.45
C ALA A 188 -1.12 -14.59 -11.61
N PHE A 189 -1.61 -15.59 -10.89
CA PHE A 189 -3.02 -15.94 -10.86
C PHE A 189 -3.88 -14.84 -10.22
N GLY A 190 -3.36 -14.13 -9.21
CA GLY A 190 -4.02 -12.96 -8.63
C GLY A 190 -4.14 -11.80 -9.62
N GLU A 191 -3.10 -11.58 -10.42
CA GLU A 191 -3.07 -10.57 -11.48
C GLU A 191 -4.06 -10.89 -12.61
N ARG A 192 -4.18 -12.18 -13.00
CA ARG A 192 -5.17 -12.65 -14.00
C ARG A 192 -6.63 -12.40 -13.62
N LEU A 193 -6.91 -12.28 -12.33
CA LEU A 193 -8.25 -12.04 -11.82
C LEU A 193 -8.58 -10.56 -11.70
N GLU A 194 -7.60 -9.67 -11.85
CA GLU A 194 -7.85 -8.24 -11.86
C GLU A 194 -8.77 -7.87 -13.03
N THR A 195 -9.87 -7.20 -12.71
CA THR A 195 -10.82 -6.68 -13.69
C THR A 195 -11.37 -5.33 -13.24
N TRP A 196 -12.11 -4.68 -14.14
CA TRP A 196 -12.71 -3.36 -13.95
C TRP A 196 -14.19 -3.41 -14.27
N ALA A 197 -14.95 -2.42 -13.82
CA ALA A 197 -16.34 -2.28 -14.22
C ALA A 197 -16.44 -1.89 -15.70
N ASP A 198 -17.38 -2.47 -16.44
CA ASP A 198 -17.57 -2.21 -17.87
C ASP A 198 -17.74 -0.71 -18.21
N ASP A 199 -18.35 0.07 -17.32
CA ASP A 199 -18.52 1.51 -17.50
C ASP A 199 -17.22 2.29 -17.23
N ASP A 200 -16.39 1.84 -16.30
CA ASP A 200 -15.08 2.44 -16.02
C ASP A 200 -14.10 2.15 -17.15
N MET A 201 -14.13 0.93 -17.73
CA MET A 201 -13.28 0.55 -18.87
C MET A 201 -13.46 1.47 -20.09
N LYS A 202 -14.66 2.02 -20.28
CA LYS A 202 -14.94 3.02 -21.36
C LYS A 202 -14.24 4.36 -21.13
N LEU A 203 -13.90 4.68 -19.88
CA LEU A 203 -13.17 5.89 -19.47
C LEU A 203 -11.66 5.61 -19.32
N GLY A 204 -11.30 4.37 -19.01
CA GLY A 204 -9.93 3.91 -18.95
C GLY A 204 -9.37 3.49 -20.30
N GLY A 205 -8.10 3.14 -20.27
CA GLY A 205 -7.41 2.56 -21.39
C GLY A 205 -6.18 1.77 -21.00
N VAL A 206 -5.50 1.32 -22.04
CA VAL A 206 -4.38 0.39 -21.94
C VAL A 206 -3.17 0.96 -22.62
N PHE A 207 -2.01 0.76 -22.00
CA PHE A 207 -0.74 1.17 -22.54
C PHE A 207 0.14 -0.07 -22.79
N ILE A 208 0.47 -0.31 -24.05
CA ILE A 208 1.25 -1.47 -24.50
C ILE A 208 2.67 -1.01 -24.80
N THR A 209 3.64 -1.66 -24.17
CA THR A 209 5.07 -1.44 -24.40
C THR A 209 5.81 -2.73 -24.67
N ILE A 210 7.03 -2.62 -25.18
CA ILE A 210 7.95 -3.75 -25.32
C ILE A 210 8.98 -3.60 -24.20
N ASP A 211 9.22 -4.66 -23.43
CA ASP A 211 10.25 -4.69 -22.39
C ASP A 211 11.66 -4.90 -22.97
N GLN A 212 12.66 -5.19 -22.14
CA GLN A 212 14.04 -5.39 -22.62
C GLN A 212 14.25 -6.78 -23.25
N GLU A 213 13.42 -7.74 -22.86
CA GLU A 213 13.40 -9.12 -23.29
C GLU A 213 12.73 -9.24 -24.66
N GLY A 214 11.92 -8.26 -25.05
CA GLY A 214 11.18 -8.24 -26.31
C GLY A 214 9.75 -8.74 -26.15
N GLU A 215 9.24 -8.84 -24.93
CA GLU A 215 7.88 -9.25 -24.62
C GLU A 215 6.96 -8.03 -24.48
N LEU A 216 5.66 -8.26 -24.66
CA LEU A 216 4.64 -7.22 -24.51
C LEU A 216 4.31 -7.00 -23.03
N ASN A 217 4.52 -5.77 -22.56
CA ASN A 217 3.99 -5.31 -21.28
C ASN A 217 2.70 -4.51 -21.53
N ILE A 218 1.58 -5.01 -21.01
CA ILE A 218 0.22 -4.46 -21.22
C ILE A 218 -0.30 -3.90 -19.90
N GLU A 219 -0.19 -2.59 -19.72
CA GLU A 219 -0.67 -1.89 -18.53
C GLU A 219 -2.12 -1.43 -18.71
N ARG A 220 -3.05 -2.13 -18.06
CA ARG A 220 -4.49 -1.85 -18.09
C ARG A 220 -4.92 -0.85 -17.00
N GLY A 221 -6.15 -0.34 -17.11
CA GLY A 221 -6.76 0.48 -16.07
C GLY A 221 -6.20 1.89 -15.94
N LEU A 222 -5.66 2.48 -17.01
CA LEU A 222 -5.14 3.86 -16.99
C LEU A 222 -6.25 4.86 -17.33
N VAL A 223 -6.35 5.96 -16.59
CA VAL A 223 -7.32 7.02 -16.86
C VAL A 223 -6.61 8.33 -17.22
N LYS A 224 -7.04 8.99 -18.30
CA LYS A 224 -6.50 10.29 -18.69
C LYS A 224 -6.83 11.33 -17.63
N ARG A 225 -5.91 12.27 -17.39
CA ARG A 225 -6.06 13.31 -16.37
C ARG A 225 -7.37 14.10 -16.46
N GLU A 226 -7.89 14.29 -17.68
CA GLU A 226 -9.16 14.96 -17.94
C GLU A 226 -10.42 14.17 -17.52
N ASP A 227 -10.30 12.84 -17.42
CA ASP A 227 -11.39 11.92 -17.05
C ASP A 227 -11.31 11.45 -15.58
N VAL A 228 -10.20 11.69 -14.88
CA VAL A 228 -10.01 11.32 -13.46
C VAL A 228 -11.18 11.81 -12.58
N ALA A 229 -11.62 13.05 -12.77
CA ALA A 229 -12.73 13.63 -11.98
C ALA A 229 -14.09 12.98 -12.26
N ARG A 230 -14.24 12.22 -13.36
CA ARG A 230 -15.47 11.48 -13.68
C ARG A 230 -15.49 10.10 -13.01
N VAL A 231 -14.31 9.49 -12.85
CA VAL A 231 -14.13 8.21 -12.16
C VAL A 231 -14.14 8.40 -10.64
N TYR A 232 -13.50 9.48 -10.18
CA TYR A 232 -13.44 9.91 -8.79
C TYR A 232 -14.05 11.30 -8.66
N PRO A 233 -15.39 11.43 -8.69
CA PRO A 233 -16.01 12.70 -8.34
C PRO A 233 -15.59 13.06 -6.91
N GLU A 234 -14.96 14.22 -6.72
CA GLU A 234 -14.56 14.71 -5.40
C GLU A 234 -15.81 14.84 -4.50
N GLU A 235 -16.11 13.81 -3.74
CA GLU A 235 -17.04 13.91 -2.62
C GLU A 235 -16.33 14.63 -1.47
N GLY A 236 -16.38 15.97 -1.49
CA GLY A 236 -16.13 16.80 -0.31
C GLY A 236 -14.68 17.25 -0.09
N ALA A 237 -13.99 17.71 -1.13
CA ALA A 237 -12.85 18.60 -0.96
C ALA A 237 -13.34 19.95 -0.40
N ASN A 238 -13.40 20.06 0.93
CA ASN A 238 -13.42 21.36 1.59
C ASN A 238 -11.96 21.73 1.90
N ASP A 239 -11.40 22.51 0.97
CA ASP A 239 -10.22 23.36 1.00
C ASP A 239 -9.32 23.33 2.25
N GLY A 240 -8.11 22.79 2.06
CA GLY A 240 -6.94 23.10 2.87
C GLY A 240 -6.21 24.34 2.32
N GLU A 241 -6.47 25.46 2.99
CA GLU A 241 -5.68 26.71 3.08
C GLU A 241 -5.27 27.47 1.80
N GLY A 242 -5.96 28.59 1.56
CA GLY A 242 -5.39 29.74 0.84
C GLY A 242 -6.41 30.76 0.35
N ASP A 243 -6.99 31.57 1.26
CA ASP A 243 -7.22 33.02 1.12
C ASP A 243 -8.46 33.50 1.91
N MET A 244 -8.31 34.67 2.52
CA MET A 244 -9.29 35.35 3.37
C MET A 244 -10.44 35.90 2.54
N THR A 245 -11.61 35.24 2.49
CA THR A 245 -12.87 35.95 2.22
C THR A 245 -14.08 35.40 2.98
N ALA A 246 -14.84 36.36 3.50
CA ALA A 246 -16.15 36.32 4.17
C ALA A 246 -16.91 34.98 4.28
N THR A 247 -17.03 34.57 5.53
CA THR A 247 -17.98 33.61 6.10
C THR A 247 -19.41 33.77 5.57
N VAL A 248 -19.97 32.68 5.03
CA VAL A 248 -21.43 32.43 5.09
C VAL A 248 -21.67 31.56 6.32
N PRO A 249 -22.37 32.03 7.37
CA PRO A 249 -22.52 31.26 8.59
C PRO A 249 -23.56 30.15 8.37
N GLN A 250 -23.11 28.91 8.21
CA GLN A 250 -23.96 27.78 8.58
C GLN A 250 -24.28 27.90 10.07
N ALA A 251 -25.56 27.72 10.42
CA ALA A 251 -26.04 27.83 11.78
C ALA A 251 -25.26 26.85 12.68
N LYS A 252 -24.30 27.37 13.45
CA LYS A 252 -23.60 26.62 14.49
C LYS A 252 -24.64 26.21 15.53
N GLU A 253 -25.09 24.95 15.48
CA GLU A 253 -25.65 24.31 16.65
C GLU A 253 -24.63 24.48 17.78
N LYS A 254 -25.08 24.96 18.95
CA LYS A 254 -24.18 25.15 20.08
C LYS A 254 -23.65 23.77 20.49
N PRO A 255 -22.32 23.55 20.50
CA PRO A 255 -21.77 22.25 20.87
C PRO A 255 -22.22 21.90 22.30
N VAL A 256 -22.61 20.63 22.49
CA VAL A 256 -23.18 20.13 23.76
C VAL A 256 -22.15 20.22 24.89
N HIS A 257 -20.87 20.07 24.55
CA HIS A 257 -19.74 20.14 25.47
C HIS A 257 -18.78 21.27 25.11
N SER A 258 -18.10 21.81 26.10
CA SER A 258 -16.99 22.76 25.86
C SER A 258 -15.78 22.02 25.26
N GLU A 259 -14.95 22.71 24.48
CA GLU A 259 -13.72 22.14 23.92
C GLU A 259 -12.85 21.46 25.00
N LYS A 260 -12.69 22.11 26.16
CA LYS A 260 -11.92 21.57 27.28
C LYS A 260 -12.50 20.24 27.79
N LEU A 261 -13.83 20.13 27.85
CA LEU A 261 -14.50 18.90 28.24
C LEU A 261 -14.39 17.82 27.15
N CYS A 262 -14.47 18.19 25.87
CA CYS A 262 -14.25 17.26 24.75
C CYS A 262 -12.84 16.66 24.80
N ARG A 263 -11.80 17.49 24.96
CA ARG A 263 -10.41 17.02 25.07
C ARG A 263 -10.22 16.07 26.25
N ARG A 264 -10.79 16.40 27.40
CA ARG A 264 -10.78 15.54 28.59
C ARG A 264 -11.45 14.19 28.33
N LEU A 265 -12.68 14.18 27.82
CA LEU A 265 -13.43 12.94 27.56
C LEU A 265 -12.72 12.08 26.50
N THR A 266 -12.27 12.69 25.41
CA THR A 266 -11.57 11.99 24.34
C THR A 266 -10.18 11.49 24.75
N ALA A 267 -9.52 12.11 25.74
CA ALA A 267 -8.33 11.56 26.38
C ALA A 267 -8.66 10.25 27.12
N HIS A 268 -9.74 10.20 27.91
CA HIS A 268 -10.20 8.96 28.56
C HIS A 268 -10.56 7.87 27.55
N ARG A 269 -11.24 8.22 26.44
CA ARG A 269 -11.50 7.29 25.33
C ARG A 269 -10.20 6.76 24.73
N THR A 270 -9.23 7.64 24.48
CA THR A 270 -7.93 7.26 23.93
C THR A 270 -7.22 6.29 24.86
N ALA A 271 -7.15 6.58 26.16
CA ALA A 271 -6.55 5.69 27.15
C ALA A 271 -7.24 4.31 27.19
N ALA A 272 -8.58 4.26 27.17
CA ALA A 272 -9.31 2.99 27.13
C ALA A 272 -8.99 2.16 25.87
N VAL A 273 -8.94 2.80 24.70
CA VAL A 273 -8.55 2.16 23.44
C VAL A 273 -7.11 1.66 23.50
N GLN A 274 -6.18 2.42 24.08
CA GLN A 274 -4.79 2.00 24.25
C GLN A 274 -4.67 0.77 25.18
N ALA A 275 -5.41 0.77 26.29
CA ALA A 275 -5.39 -0.34 27.26
C ALA A 275 -5.96 -1.64 26.68
N GLU A 276 -7.01 -1.56 25.84
CA GLU A 276 -7.57 -2.73 25.17
C GLU A 276 -6.69 -3.21 24.01
N LEU A 277 -6.17 -2.30 23.19
CA LEU A 277 -5.36 -2.64 22.03
C LEU A 277 -4.02 -3.28 22.41
N SER A 278 -3.40 -2.86 23.53
CA SER A 278 -2.12 -3.42 23.99
C SER A 278 -2.18 -4.93 24.28
N ARG A 279 -3.38 -5.48 24.47
CA ARG A 279 -3.63 -6.89 24.77
C ARG A 279 -4.13 -7.69 23.58
N ARG A 280 -4.27 -7.07 22.41
CA ARG A 280 -4.85 -7.68 21.21
C ARG A 280 -3.89 -7.52 20.01
N PRO A 281 -2.81 -8.33 19.93
CA PRO A 281 -1.79 -8.19 18.89
C PRO A 281 -2.31 -8.22 17.46
N VAL A 282 -3.28 -9.09 17.17
CA VAL A 282 -3.89 -9.20 15.83
C VAL A 282 -4.62 -7.90 15.44
N VAL A 283 -5.35 -7.29 16.39
CA VAL A 283 -6.05 -6.01 16.14
C VAL A 283 -5.04 -4.87 15.97
N ALA A 284 -3.97 -4.86 16.75
CA ALA A 284 -2.88 -3.89 16.59
C ALA A 284 -2.20 -3.98 15.23
N LEU A 285 -1.98 -5.21 14.74
CA LEU A 285 -1.40 -5.45 13.41
C LEU A 285 -2.34 -4.95 12.32
N ALA A 286 -3.63 -5.32 12.38
CA ALA A 286 -4.64 -4.86 11.44
C ALA A 286 -4.76 -3.32 11.44
N ALA A 287 -4.72 -2.68 12.62
CA ALA A 287 -4.77 -1.23 12.74
C ALA A 287 -3.57 -0.54 12.07
N LEU A 288 -2.36 -1.09 12.24
CA LEU A 288 -1.16 -0.58 11.59
C LEU A 288 -1.19 -0.82 10.07
N MET A 289 -1.57 -2.03 9.63
CA MET A 289 -1.69 -2.36 8.21
C MET A 289 -2.72 -1.48 7.51
N ASN A 290 -3.85 -1.16 8.16
CA ASN A 290 -4.84 -0.22 7.63
C ASN A 290 -4.29 1.19 7.42
N ARG A 291 -3.20 1.58 8.11
CA ARG A 291 -2.48 2.84 7.86
C ARG A 291 -1.42 2.72 6.77
N VAL A 292 -0.70 1.60 6.74
CA VAL A 292 0.44 1.38 5.83
C VAL A 292 -0.01 1.02 4.42
N ILE A 293 -0.97 0.11 4.26
CA ILE A 293 -1.44 -0.40 2.96
C ILE A 293 -1.84 0.74 2.02
N PRO A 294 -2.69 1.71 2.42
CA PRO A 294 -3.04 2.82 1.51
C PRO A 294 -1.87 3.74 1.15
N THR A 295 -0.80 3.73 1.95
CA THR A 295 0.42 4.53 1.70
C THR A 295 1.36 3.83 0.73
N VAL A 296 1.43 2.49 0.81
CA VAL A 296 2.30 1.67 -0.06
C VAL A 296 1.63 1.39 -1.41
N PHE A 297 0.32 1.17 -1.42
CA PHE A 297 -0.48 0.88 -2.61
C PHE A 297 -1.29 2.12 -3.03
N ASP A 298 -0.58 3.24 -3.25
CA ASP A 298 -1.20 4.53 -3.57
C ASP A 298 -1.90 4.52 -4.94
N GLU A 299 -1.50 3.61 -5.84
CA GLU A 299 -2.22 3.31 -7.09
C GLU A 299 -3.64 2.77 -6.87
N ARG A 300 -3.89 2.09 -5.74
CA ARG A 300 -5.18 1.49 -5.42
C ARG A 300 -6.06 2.36 -4.54
N TYR A 301 -5.44 3.13 -3.65
CA TYR A 301 -6.14 3.86 -2.58
C TYR A 301 -5.94 5.39 -2.66
N HIS A 302 -5.80 5.95 -3.87
CA HIS A 302 -5.62 7.38 -4.17
C HIS A 302 -6.25 8.32 -3.11
N PHE A 303 -5.47 9.27 -2.61
CA PHE A 303 -5.94 10.39 -1.77
C PHE A 303 -6.66 10.02 -0.45
N ALA A 304 -6.37 8.87 0.16
CA ALA A 304 -6.85 8.57 1.51
C ALA A 304 -6.06 9.32 2.61
N TYR A 305 -6.06 10.67 2.60
CA TYR A 305 -5.77 11.48 3.80
C TYR A 305 -6.97 11.49 4.75
N ALA A 306 -7.72 10.39 4.84
CA ALA A 306 -8.64 10.21 5.94
C ALA A 306 -7.82 10.21 7.23
N GLY A 307 -8.22 11.01 8.22
CA GLY A 307 -7.60 10.96 9.53
C GLY A 307 -7.55 9.50 9.98
N SER A 308 -6.36 8.95 10.20
CA SER A 308 -6.22 7.61 10.76
C SER A 308 -6.01 7.73 12.27
N ALA A 309 -6.55 6.77 13.01
CA ALA A 309 -6.32 6.67 14.45
C ALA A 309 -4.86 6.31 14.76
N VAL A 310 -4.20 5.57 13.87
CA VAL A 310 -2.78 5.22 13.96
C VAL A 310 -1.98 6.25 13.18
N LYS A 311 -1.20 7.07 13.88
CA LYS A 311 -0.14 7.86 13.27
C LYS A 311 1.17 7.07 13.40
N ILE A 312 1.84 6.84 12.28
CA ILE A 312 3.21 6.32 12.28
C ILE A 312 4.14 7.51 12.46
N ASP A 313 4.06 8.11 13.64
CA ASP A 313 4.99 9.10 14.15
C ASP A 313 5.36 8.63 15.55
N ALA A 314 6.65 8.46 15.85
CA ALA A 314 7.11 7.94 17.14
C ALA A 314 7.01 8.99 18.26
N HIS A 315 5.85 9.62 18.41
CA HIS A 315 5.52 10.52 19.52
C HIS A 315 4.64 9.77 20.52
N LYS A 316 5.02 9.77 21.80
CA LYS A 316 4.23 9.16 22.87
C LYS A 316 3.08 10.10 23.24
N SER A 317 1.83 9.63 23.22
CA SER A 317 0.67 10.44 23.64
C SER A 317 0.48 10.54 25.16
N ARG A 318 1.30 9.81 25.93
CA ARG A 318 1.26 9.74 27.41
C ARG A 318 1.15 11.11 28.09
N ASP A 319 2.03 12.04 27.78
CA ASP A 319 2.07 13.34 28.46
C ASP A 319 0.87 14.22 28.07
N SER A 320 0.34 14.03 26.85
CA SER A 320 -0.90 14.68 26.42
C SER A 320 -2.10 14.17 27.22
N LEU A 321 -2.21 12.86 27.48
CA LEU A 321 -3.33 12.29 28.25
C LEU A 321 -3.42 12.90 29.67
N VAL A 322 -2.29 12.96 30.38
CA VAL A 322 -2.21 13.54 31.73
C VAL A 322 -2.47 15.04 31.72
N ARG A 323 -2.01 15.75 30.69
CA ARG A 323 -2.25 17.19 30.54
C ARG A 323 -3.73 17.53 30.34
N GLU A 324 -4.44 16.75 29.54
CA GLU A 324 -5.85 17.03 29.20
C GLU A 324 -6.85 16.53 30.27
N ALA A 325 -6.47 15.56 31.10
CA ALA A 325 -7.30 15.00 32.16
C ALA A 325 -6.55 14.87 33.49
N ASP A 326 -6.86 15.76 34.44
CA ASP A 326 -6.24 15.78 35.78
C ASP A 326 -6.54 14.56 36.66
N ASP A 327 -7.57 13.77 36.33
CA ASP A 327 -7.92 12.50 36.97
C ASP A 327 -7.36 11.28 36.24
N MET A 328 -6.63 11.48 35.13
CA MET A 328 -6.13 10.40 34.28
C MET A 328 -5.25 9.42 35.03
N GLU A 329 -4.36 9.92 35.90
CA GLU A 329 -3.42 9.07 36.66
C GLU A 329 -4.13 8.06 37.58
N SER A 330 -5.35 8.39 38.03
CA SER A 330 -6.20 7.51 38.83
C SER A 330 -7.20 6.69 38.02
N SER A 331 -7.17 6.81 36.69
CA SER A 331 -8.08 6.06 35.81
C SER A 331 -7.61 4.61 35.65
N VAL A 332 -8.58 3.69 35.57
CA VAL A 332 -8.32 2.26 35.36
C VAL A 332 -7.48 2.01 34.10
N ALA A 333 -7.78 2.74 33.02
CA ALA A 333 -7.05 2.61 31.76
C ALA A 333 -5.57 3.01 31.90
N PHE A 334 -5.29 4.12 32.58
CA PHE A 334 -3.92 4.61 32.73
C PHE A 334 -3.08 3.71 33.65
N GLU A 335 -3.66 3.24 34.76
CA GLU A 335 -2.99 2.29 35.66
C GLU A 335 -2.60 1.00 34.92
N GLN A 336 -3.49 0.49 34.07
CA GLN A 336 -3.25 -0.67 33.24
C GLN A 336 -2.11 -0.45 32.23
N ILE A 337 -2.10 0.68 31.52
CA ILE A 337 -1.05 1.01 30.54
C ILE A 337 0.31 1.16 31.22
N GLU A 338 0.37 1.81 32.39
CA GLU A 338 1.63 2.01 33.11
C GLU A 338 2.14 0.71 33.74
N ALA A 339 1.26 -0.21 34.14
CA ALA A 339 1.64 -1.55 34.55
C ALA A 339 2.29 -2.34 33.40
N ASP A 340 1.69 -2.31 32.21
CA ASP A 340 2.24 -2.93 30.99
C ASP A 340 3.57 -2.26 30.60
N ARG A 341 3.66 -0.94 30.68
CA ARG A 341 4.91 -0.20 30.44
C ARG A 341 6.02 -0.64 31.40
N ALA A 342 5.72 -0.73 32.69
CA ALA A 342 6.69 -1.15 33.70
C ALA A 342 7.17 -2.59 33.49
N LYS A 343 6.29 -3.48 33.00
CA LYS A 343 6.67 -4.83 32.57
C LYS A 343 7.67 -4.77 31.40
N TRP A 344 7.37 -4.01 30.35
CA TRP A 344 8.25 -3.92 29.17
C TRP A 344 9.61 -3.28 29.47
N VAL A 345 9.66 -2.23 30.29
CA VAL A 345 10.92 -1.58 30.70
C VAL A 345 11.86 -2.56 31.42
N LYS A 346 11.34 -3.57 32.13
CA LYS A 346 12.17 -4.59 32.81
C LYS A 346 12.73 -5.64 31.84
N LEU A 347 12.03 -5.91 30.74
CA LEU A 347 12.40 -6.93 29.75
C LEU A 347 13.33 -6.39 28.66
N LEU A 348 13.13 -5.13 28.26
CA LEU A 348 13.87 -4.51 27.18
C LEU A 348 15.37 -4.33 27.53
N PRO A 349 16.27 -4.53 26.56
CA PRO A 349 17.69 -4.26 26.75
C PRO A 349 17.94 -2.77 27.05
N LYS A 350 18.98 -2.50 27.84
CA LYS A 350 19.32 -1.13 28.26
C LYS A 350 19.96 -0.29 27.16
N LYS A 351 20.63 -0.93 26.19
CA LYS A 351 21.28 -0.26 25.05
C LYS A 351 20.45 -0.50 23.79
N VAL A 352 20.35 0.52 22.96
CA VAL A 352 19.61 0.45 21.69
C VAL A 352 20.28 -0.52 20.70
N ASP A 353 21.61 -0.58 20.70
CA ASP A 353 22.38 -1.49 19.82
C ASP A 353 22.06 -2.97 20.08
N ASP A 354 21.64 -3.31 21.30
CA ASP A 354 21.26 -4.67 21.69
C ASP A 354 19.79 -4.99 21.34
N LEU A 355 18.99 -4.01 20.89
CA LEU A 355 17.55 -4.17 20.69
C LEU A 355 17.20 -5.08 19.52
N LEU A 356 17.81 -4.87 18.35
CA LEU A 356 17.55 -5.70 17.16
C LEU A 356 17.98 -7.16 17.39
N PRO A 357 19.20 -7.44 17.90
CA PRO A 357 19.57 -8.80 18.29
C PRO A 357 18.62 -9.41 19.31
N TRP A 358 18.15 -8.64 20.30
CA TRP A 358 17.21 -9.14 21.30
C TRP A 358 15.86 -9.51 20.67
N LEU A 359 15.33 -8.67 19.78
CA LEU A 359 14.06 -8.89 19.07
C LEU A 359 14.10 -10.15 18.20
N LEU A 360 15.17 -10.35 17.43
CA LEU A 360 15.35 -11.53 16.56
C LEU A 360 15.41 -12.85 17.35
N ASN A 361 15.73 -12.80 18.65
CA ASN A 361 15.80 -13.96 19.53
C ASN A 361 14.56 -14.13 20.42
N GLN A 362 13.53 -13.29 20.30
CA GLN A 362 12.30 -13.43 21.09
C GLN A 362 11.33 -14.44 20.49
N GLU A 363 10.56 -15.08 21.36
CA GLU A 363 9.38 -15.86 20.95
C GLU A 363 8.32 -14.97 20.32
N THR A 364 7.57 -15.53 19.36
CA THR A 364 6.52 -14.84 18.59
C THR A 364 5.52 -14.14 19.50
N ASP A 365 5.09 -14.77 20.60
CA ASP A 365 4.10 -14.20 21.52
C ASP A 365 4.62 -12.97 22.28
N VAL A 366 5.90 -12.97 22.66
CA VAL A 366 6.54 -11.84 23.33
C VAL A 366 6.65 -10.67 22.35
N MET A 367 7.11 -10.94 21.13
CA MET A 367 7.23 -9.95 20.07
C MET A 367 5.86 -9.36 19.69
N ALA A 368 4.84 -10.21 19.51
CA ALA A 368 3.48 -9.79 19.20
C ALA A 368 2.88 -8.91 20.31
N SER A 369 3.08 -9.27 21.58
CA SER A 369 2.62 -8.49 22.73
C SER A 369 3.33 -7.13 22.84
N LEU A 370 4.64 -7.09 22.61
CA LEU A 370 5.41 -5.84 22.60
C LEU A 370 4.97 -4.94 21.45
N PHE A 371 4.79 -5.52 20.27
CA PHE A 371 4.28 -4.82 19.09
C PHE A 371 2.90 -4.21 19.38
N ALA A 372 1.98 -4.97 19.96
CA ALA A 372 0.65 -4.49 20.32
C ALA A 372 0.71 -3.28 21.26
N PHE A 373 1.54 -3.35 22.29
CA PHE A 373 1.76 -2.25 23.22
C PHE A 373 2.36 -1.01 22.54
N CYS A 374 3.34 -1.19 21.65
CA CYS A 374 3.96 -0.09 20.91
C CYS A 374 2.96 0.63 19.99
N VAL A 375 2.16 -0.13 19.23
CA VAL A 375 1.09 0.43 18.37
C VAL A 375 0.02 1.13 19.20
N ALA A 376 -0.40 0.54 20.32
CA ALA A 376 -1.34 1.19 21.22
C ALA A 376 -0.78 2.54 21.73
N ALA A 377 0.48 2.58 22.15
CA ALA A 377 1.09 3.79 22.71
C ALA A 377 1.23 4.96 21.72
N THR A 378 1.09 4.73 20.40
CA THR A 378 1.12 5.79 19.37
C THR A 378 -0.28 6.31 19.00
N LEU A 379 -1.36 5.67 19.47
CA LEU A 379 -2.71 6.16 19.22
C LEU A 379 -2.93 7.53 19.87
N ASP A 380 -3.52 8.45 19.11
CA ASP A 380 -3.98 9.75 19.58
C ASP A 380 -5.40 10.01 19.07
N GLY A 381 -6.34 10.03 20.00
CA GLY A 381 -7.77 10.25 19.74
C GLY A 381 -8.32 11.52 20.35
N ILE A 382 -7.46 12.42 20.84
CA ILE A 382 -7.85 13.64 21.56
C ILE A 382 -8.43 14.64 20.55
N SER A 383 -9.66 15.10 20.82
CA SER A 383 -10.37 16.07 19.97
C SER A 383 -10.97 17.22 20.78
N ALA A 384 -10.99 18.39 20.16
CA ALA A 384 -11.67 19.59 20.65
C ALA A 384 -13.20 19.56 20.44
N THR A 385 -13.71 18.60 19.66
CA THR A 385 -15.11 18.51 19.24
C THR A 385 -15.76 17.20 19.70
N ASP A 386 -17.09 17.17 19.68
CA ASP A 386 -17.91 15.98 19.93
C ASP A 386 -18.20 15.16 18.65
N SER A 387 -17.56 15.50 17.54
CA SER A 387 -17.71 14.81 16.26
C SER A 387 -17.14 13.39 16.28
N ALA A 388 -17.58 12.57 15.32
CA ALA A 388 -16.99 11.24 15.11
C ALA A 388 -15.47 11.35 14.88
N HIS A 389 -14.72 10.38 15.38
CA HIS A 389 -13.26 10.36 15.31
C HIS A 389 -12.81 8.98 14.82
N PRO A 390 -11.73 8.88 14.01
CA PRO A 390 -11.22 7.60 13.49
C PRO A 390 -10.98 6.54 14.56
N ILE A 391 -10.58 6.96 15.76
CA ILE A 391 -10.34 6.05 16.90
C ILE A 391 -11.61 5.29 17.34
N SER A 392 -12.80 5.82 17.04
CA SER A 392 -14.07 5.15 17.33
C SER A 392 -14.21 3.84 16.55
N ALA A 393 -13.68 3.75 15.33
CA ALA A 393 -13.70 2.49 14.57
C ALA A 393 -12.90 1.38 15.28
N LEU A 394 -11.78 1.72 15.92
CA LEU A 394 -11.02 0.75 16.74
C LEU A 394 -11.77 0.36 18.00
N ALA A 395 -12.44 1.32 18.66
CA ALA A 395 -13.28 1.03 19.82
C ALA A 395 -14.45 0.10 19.47
N ASP A 396 -15.05 0.28 18.28
CA ASP A 396 -16.11 -0.57 17.74
C ASP A 396 -15.62 -1.98 17.42
N VAL A 397 -14.51 -2.11 16.69
CA VAL A 397 -13.89 -3.41 16.35
C VAL A 397 -13.54 -4.20 17.61
N MET A 398 -13.05 -3.52 18.65
CA MET A 398 -12.70 -4.15 19.93
C MET A 398 -13.89 -4.35 20.86
N GLN A 399 -15.07 -3.80 20.53
CA GLN A 399 -16.26 -3.78 21.38
C GLN A 399 -15.97 -3.27 22.80
N ILE A 400 -15.28 -2.14 22.90
CA ILE A 400 -14.86 -1.59 24.19
C ILE A 400 -16.07 -1.13 24.99
N ASP A 401 -16.22 -1.67 26.20
CA ASP A 401 -17.14 -1.13 27.19
C ASP A 401 -16.52 0.08 27.91
N MET A 402 -16.85 1.29 27.43
CA MET A 402 -16.37 2.53 28.05
C MET A 402 -16.89 2.74 29.48
N ALA A 403 -18.00 2.11 29.90
CA ALA A 403 -18.52 2.26 31.26
C ALA A 403 -17.65 1.54 32.31
N PHE A 404 -16.84 0.57 31.87
CA PHE A 404 -15.80 -0.05 32.70
C PHE A 404 -14.66 0.94 33.00
N TYR A 405 -14.25 1.73 32.01
CA TYR A 405 -13.10 2.63 32.08
C TYR A 405 -13.41 4.03 32.62
N TRP A 406 -14.67 4.47 32.52
CA TRP A 406 -15.04 5.84 32.84
C TRP A 406 -16.42 5.92 33.50
N LYS A 407 -16.56 6.82 34.48
CA LYS A 407 -17.82 7.09 35.18
C LYS A 407 -18.10 8.60 35.29
N PRO A 408 -19.37 9.03 35.30
CA PRO A 408 -19.77 10.43 35.39
C PRO A 408 -19.75 10.94 36.84
N THR A 409 -18.55 11.25 37.37
CA THR A 409 -18.37 11.82 38.70
C THR A 409 -18.44 13.36 38.66
N GLN A 410 -18.46 14.00 39.83
CA GLN A 410 -18.27 15.43 39.96
C GLN A 410 -17.02 15.92 39.24
N GLN A 411 -15.89 15.24 39.47
CA GLN A 411 -14.61 15.63 38.89
C GLN A 411 -14.55 15.36 37.38
N SER A 412 -15.09 14.23 36.91
CA SER A 412 -14.93 13.81 35.51
C SER A 412 -15.88 14.53 34.55
N TYR A 413 -17.12 14.85 34.97
CA TYR A 413 -18.15 15.40 34.08
C TYR A 413 -19.09 16.43 34.73
N LEU A 414 -19.68 16.12 35.90
CA LEU A 414 -20.84 16.87 36.41
C LEU A 414 -20.51 18.32 36.79
N ASN A 415 -19.29 18.61 37.24
CA ASN A 415 -18.87 19.99 37.50
C ASN A 415 -18.63 20.81 36.22
N HIS A 416 -18.38 20.15 35.08
CA HIS A 416 -18.00 20.77 33.81
C HIS A 416 -19.18 21.11 32.90
N VAL A 417 -20.40 20.70 33.27
CA VAL A 417 -21.63 20.96 32.51
C VAL A 417 -22.58 21.92 33.25
N SER A 418 -23.61 22.41 32.57
CA SER A 418 -24.63 23.26 33.18
C SER A 418 -25.55 22.44 34.10
N LYS A 419 -26.21 23.09 35.07
CA LYS A 419 -27.18 22.41 35.95
C LYS A 419 -28.35 21.81 35.15
N ALA A 420 -28.79 22.47 34.08
CA ALA A 420 -29.81 21.93 33.18
C ALA A 420 -29.34 20.60 32.58
N ARG A 421 -28.09 20.54 32.09
CA ARG A 421 -27.51 19.31 31.56
C ARG A 421 -27.39 18.20 32.60
N ILE A 422 -27.07 18.52 33.86
CA ILE A 422 -27.06 17.52 34.95
C ILE A 422 -28.45 16.89 35.12
N ILE A 423 -29.51 17.71 35.08
CA ILE A 423 -30.90 17.25 35.20
C ILE A 423 -31.26 16.35 34.01
N ASP A 424 -30.92 16.76 32.79
CA ASP A 424 -31.17 15.98 31.58
C ASP A 424 -30.48 14.61 31.64
N VAL A 425 -29.22 14.60 32.08
CA VAL A 425 -28.40 13.39 32.21
C VAL A 425 -28.95 12.44 33.28
N VAL A 426 -29.37 12.96 34.43
CA VAL A 426 -30.00 12.13 35.48
C VAL A 426 -31.37 11.62 35.06
N SER A 427 -32.10 12.41 34.27
CA SER A 427 -33.37 11.97 33.67
C SER A 427 -33.17 10.81 32.71
N GLU A 428 -32.11 10.84 31.91
CA GLU A 428 -31.76 9.76 30.96
C GLU A 428 -31.22 8.53 31.69
N ALA A 429 -30.32 8.72 32.65
CA ALA A 429 -29.56 7.65 33.30
C ALA A 429 -30.32 6.95 34.44
N VAL A 430 -31.27 7.62 35.09
CA VAL A 430 -31.93 7.13 36.31
C VAL A 430 -33.45 7.23 36.20
N SER A 431 -34.02 8.44 36.26
CA SER A 431 -35.48 8.68 36.12
C SER A 431 -35.83 10.17 36.12
N LEU A 432 -37.00 10.50 35.57
CA LEU A 432 -37.58 11.85 35.63
C LEU A 432 -37.84 12.34 37.06
N GLU A 433 -38.27 11.44 37.96
CA GLU A 433 -38.54 11.77 39.36
C GLU A 433 -37.26 12.19 40.09
N SER A 434 -36.19 11.42 39.90
CA SER A 434 -34.86 11.77 40.42
C SER A 434 -34.36 13.11 39.86
N ALA A 435 -34.60 13.38 38.58
CA ALA A 435 -34.20 14.64 37.96
C ALA A 435 -34.96 15.86 38.52
N ALA A 436 -36.25 15.71 38.86
CA ALA A 436 -37.07 16.77 39.43
C ALA A 436 -36.54 17.27 40.79
N GLU A 437 -36.04 16.37 41.63
CA GLU A 437 -35.47 16.73 42.95
C GLU A 437 -34.22 17.62 42.83
N LEU A 438 -33.48 17.52 41.72
CA LEU A 438 -32.28 18.32 41.46
C LEU A 438 -32.61 19.76 41.05
N GLN A 439 -33.86 20.05 40.62
CA GLN A 439 -34.26 21.39 40.19
C GLN A 439 -34.17 22.42 41.32
N GLY A 440 -34.45 22.03 42.57
CA GLY A 440 -34.38 22.91 43.74
C GLY A 440 -32.96 23.15 44.31
N MET A 441 -31.98 22.33 43.92
CA MET A 441 -30.63 22.32 44.52
C MET A 441 -29.70 23.38 43.92
N LYS A 442 -28.61 23.77 44.61
CA LYS A 442 -27.53 24.55 43.97
C LYS A 442 -26.73 23.64 43.03
N LYS A 443 -25.99 24.19 42.05
CA LYS A 443 -25.25 23.39 41.04
C LYS A 443 -24.33 22.34 41.68
N GLY A 444 -23.54 22.72 42.70
CA GLY A 444 -22.62 21.81 43.38
C GLY A 444 -23.34 20.66 44.08
N ASP A 445 -24.40 20.97 44.83
CA ASP A 445 -25.22 19.97 45.52
C ASP A 445 -25.92 19.04 44.53
N ALA A 446 -26.42 19.59 43.42
CA ALA A 446 -27.02 18.81 42.34
C ALA A 446 -26.01 17.86 41.69
N ALA A 447 -24.76 18.29 41.50
CA ALA A 447 -23.69 17.44 40.99
C ALA A 447 -23.33 16.32 41.98
N ALA A 448 -23.31 16.60 43.29
CA ALA A 448 -23.06 15.60 44.33
C ALA A 448 -24.15 14.52 44.37
N ALA A 449 -25.41 14.95 44.35
CA ALA A 449 -26.55 14.05 44.34
C ALA A 449 -26.60 13.24 43.03
N ALA A 450 -26.28 13.85 41.89
CA ALA A 450 -26.21 13.17 40.61
C ALA A 450 -25.14 12.06 40.60
N GLU A 451 -23.93 12.33 41.09
CA GLU A 451 -22.86 11.32 41.17
C GLU A 451 -23.29 10.08 41.97
N LEU A 452 -23.89 10.29 43.16
CA LEU A 452 -24.35 9.19 44.00
C LEU A 452 -25.41 8.33 43.30
N ARG A 453 -26.35 8.97 42.58
CA ARG A 453 -27.45 8.29 41.89
C ARG A 453 -27.01 7.57 40.63
N MET A 454 -26.00 8.10 39.96
CA MET A 454 -25.53 7.59 38.67
C MET A 454 -24.40 6.56 38.80
N ALA A 455 -23.90 6.28 40.01
CA ALA A 455 -22.73 5.44 40.26
C ALA A 455 -22.77 4.05 39.60
N GLU A 456 -23.96 3.48 39.42
CA GLU A 456 -24.21 2.16 38.79
C GLU A 456 -25.06 2.24 37.51
N SER A 457 -25.29 3.45 36.98
CA SER A 457 -26.16 3.65 35.81
C SER A 457 -25.56 3.15 34.48
N GLY A 458 -24.24 2.97 34.41
CA GLY A 458 -23.52 2.69 33.16
C GLY A 458 -23.61 3.83 32.13
N TRP A 459 -24.10 5.01 32.54
CA TRP A 459 -24.34 6.11 31.62
C TRP A 459 -23.03 6.73 31.10
N LEU A 460 -23.02 7.03 29.80
CA LEU A 460 -21.90 7.66 29.10
C LEU A 460 -22.36 8.93 28.35
N PRO A 461 -21.55 10.01 28.34
CA PRO A 461 -21.74 11.14 27.45
C PRO A 461 -21.63 10.71 25.99
N GLU A 462 -22.27 11.44 25.09
CA GLU A 462 -22.38 11.06 23.69
C GLU A 462 -21.03 11.00 22.96
N VAL A 463 -20.02 11.73 23.45
CA VAL A 463 -18.62 11.69 22.95
C VAL A 463 -17.94 10.36 23.25
N LEU A 464 -18.34 9.68 24.32
CA LEU A 464 -17.83 8.37 24.74
C LEU A 464 -18.70 7.21 24.25
N ARG A 465 -19.88 7.48 23.69
CA ARG A 465 -20.69 6.47 23.02
C ARG A 465 -20.08 6.17 21.66
N ASN A 466 -20.10 4.90 21.29
CA ASN A 466 -19.69 4.49 19.95
C ASN A 466 -20.64 5.10 18.92
N ARG A 467 -20.11 6.03 18.12
CA ARG A 467 -20.80 6.65 16.99
C ARG A 467 -20.16 6.11 15.72
N ALA A 468 -20.96 5.43 14.88
CA ALA A 468 -20.53 5.12 13.54
C ALA A 468 -20.15 6.44 12.83
N MET A 469 -19.00 6.45 12.14
CA MET A 469 -18.74 7.48 11.13
C MET A 469 -19.93 7.42 10.18
N SER A 470 -20.67 8.53 10.01
CA SER A 470 -21.83 8.53 9.12
C SER A 470 -21.36 8.07 7.75
N GLU A 471 -21.93 6.97 7.24
CA GLU A 471 -21.75 6.57 5.86
C GLU A 471 -22.13 7.75 4.98
N THR A 472 -21.15 8.30 4.27
CA THR A 472 -21.38 9.18 3.12
C THR A 472 -22.40 8.46 2.24
N LYS A 473 -23.57 9.08 2.07
CA LYS A 473 -24.72 8.48 1.40
C LYS A 473 -24.29 7.91 0.05
N ARG A 474 -24.23 6.57 -0.07
CA ARG A 474 -24.17 5.89 -1.37
C ARG A 474 -25.28 6.47 -2.25
N GLY A 475 -24.87 7.24 -3.26
CA GLY A 475 -25.76 7.79 -4.26
C GLY A 475 -26.60 6.67 -4.87
N LYS A 476 -27.91 6.87 -4.85
CA LYS A 476 -28.88 5.94 -5.43
C LYS A 476 -28.54 5.67 -6.90
N THR A 477 -28.44 4.39 -7.22
CA THR A 477 -28.53 3.82 -8.56
C THR A 477 -29.68 4.48 -9.33
N ARG A 478 -29.37 4.96 -10.53
CA ARG A 478 -30.35 5.11 -11.60
C ARG A 478 -29.74 4.67 -12.91
#